data_AF-A0A2T4BU20-F1
#
_entry.id   AF-A0A2T4BU20-F1
#
_cell.length_a   1.000
_cell.length_b   1.000
_cell.length_c   1.000
_cell.angle_alpha   90.00
_cell.angle_beta   90.00
_cell.angle_gamma   90.00
#
_symmetry.space_group_name_H-M   'P 1'
#
loop_
_entity.id
_entity.type
_entity.pdbx_description
1 polymer ?
#
loop_
_entity_poly.entity_id
_entity_poly.type
_entity_poly.pdbx_seq_one_letter_code
_entity_poly.pdbx_strand_id
1 'polypeptide(L)'
;MLSKGALAVAVSAIVVEAIDNGLARTPQMGWNNWNSFGCDVSENLLLDHAQLINEYGLQDMGYQYVVLDDCWSDGRDSKGKLIADKKKFPRGMAAVADDLHSKGFLFGMYSSAGELTCARYAGSLDHEMDDAQSFADWGVDYLKYDNCYHMGRFGTPLISFERFNKMAEALKATGKNIFYSLCNWGEDYSYSWAASISNSWRVFGDIYDSFARPDDLCSCNDPANPACIAPGTHCSVLAIINRVVPYIDRGLPGGWNDLDMLEVGHGGMTEEEYKAHFTIWAALKAPLLLGTDLRKWSGSDLAIVTNPAVIAINQDPRGRAVQRIRRNFNVPKDEWGVGETHIWSGPLANGDQILVFLNFADEDLDMGATLAEIFLTNGVGGTAPQNKQDWAVHDLWGKTGAAMSNEDAQSILDADSASERRQKLQKLGWYNSTELSYAEGLKREDPRLFGERVGVIKSGGRFDVRVPRHAGKAFRLRSLSGEKIKQKSHLKKDEL
;
A
#
# COMPACT_ATOMS: atom_id res chain seq x y z
N MET A 1 -53.17 -32.99 -18.80
CA MET A 1 -52.70 -31.78 -18.11
C MET A 1 -51.74 -32.21 -17.00
N LEU A 2 -50.44 -32.00 -17.16
CA LEU A 2 -49.44 -32.14 -16.10
C LEU A 2 -48.49 -30.93 -16.25
N SER A 3 -48.64 -29.94 -15.37
CA SER A 3 -47.78 -28.75 -15.35
C SER A 3 -46.46 -29.09 -14.66
N LYS A 4 -45.36 -28.92 -15.38
CA LYS A 4 -44.01 -28.88 -14.79
C LYS A 4 -43.83 -27.52 -14.12
N GLY A 5 -43.80 -27.49 -12.79
CA GLY A 5 -43.35 -26.33 -12.03
C GLY A 5 -41.82 -26.31 -12.00
N ALA A 6 -41.22 -25.26 -12.53
CA ALA A 6 -39.79 -25.00 -12.40
C ALA A 6 -39.53 -24.35 -11.03
N LEU A 7 -38.72 -24.99 -10.20
CA LEU A 7 -38.24 -24.43 -8.94
C LEU A 7 -37.06 -23.51 -9.25
N ALA A 8 -37.24 -22.20 -9.09
CA ALA A 8 -36.16 -21.23 -9.20
C ALA A 8 -35.36 -21.24 -7.88
N VAL A 9 -34.13 -21.77 -7.92
CA VAL A 9 -33.18 -21.64 -6.82
C VAL A 9 -32.55 -20.24 -6.94
N ALA A 10 -32.93 -19.34 -6.03
CA ALA A 10 -32.26 -18.06 -5.89
C ALA A 10 -30.90 -18.29 -5.23
N VAL A 11 -29.83 -18.17 -6.02
CA VAL A 11 -28.46 -18.10 -5.51
C VAL A 11 -28.26 -16.66 -5.01
N SER A 12 -28.42 -16.43 -3.71
CA SER A 12 -27.92 -15.19 -3.10
C SER A 12 -26.40 -15.22 -3.18
N ALA A 13 -25.83 -14.35 -4.01
CA ALA A 13 -24.40 -14.05 -3.94
C ALA A 13 -24.13 -13.44 -2.57
N ILE A 14 -23.37 -14.15 -1.72
CA ILE A 14 -22.79 -13.57 -0.52
C ILE A 14 -21.72 -12.59 -1.01
N VAL A 15 -22.06 -11.30 -1.01
CA VAL A 15 -21.09 -10.23 -1.21
C VAL A 15 -20.36 -10.08 0.11
N VAL A 16 -19.05 -10.35 0.13
CA VAL A 16 -18.22 -9.99 1.28
C VAL A 16 -17.98 -8.48 1.17
N GLU A 17 -18.62 -7.72 2.05
CA GLU A 17 -18.39 -6.28 2.21
C GLU A 17 -17.19 -6.09 3.16
N ALA A 18 -16.31 -5.12 2.87
CA ALA A 18 -15.24 -4.74 3.79
C ALA A 18 -15.84 -4.11 5.06
N ILE A 19 -15.08 -4.12 6.17
CA ILE A 19 -15.52 -3.54 7.43
C ILE A 19 -15.85 -2.05 7.23
N ASP A 20 -17.05 -1.66 7.65
CA ASP A 20 -17.48 -0.26 7.61
C ASP A 20 -17.32 0.39 8.99
N ASN A 21 -16.07 0.54 9.44
CA ASN A 21 -15.72 1.29 10.65
C ASN A 21 -15.43 2.78 10.35
N GLY A 22 -15.70 3.24 9.13
CA GLY A 22 -15.43 4.61 8.66
C GLY A 22 -13.96 4.92 8.35
N LEU A 23 -13.04 3.97 8.56
CA LEU A 23 -11.62 4.11 8.24
C LEU A 23 -11.29 3.46 6.88
N ALA A 24 -10.04 3.65 6.42
CA ALA A 24 -9.48 2.97 5.25
C ALA A 24 -10.29 3.14 3.95
N ARG A 25 -10.99 4.26 3.77
CA ARG A 25 -11.69 4.57 2.51
C ARG A 25 -10.73 4.63 1.31
N THR A 26 -9.49 4.99 1.58
CA THR A 26 -8.32 4.80 0.72
C THR A 26 -7.23 4.06 1.51
N PRO A 27 -6.21 3.48 0.86
CA PRO A 27 -5.10 2.85 1.56
C PRO A 27 -4.41 3.84 2.50
N GLN A 28 -4.00 3.38 3.68
CA GLN A 28 -3.30 4.21 4.65
C GLN A 28 -1.90 4.61 4.17
N MET A 29 -1.44 5.78 4.60
CA MET A 29 -0.10 6.27 4.32
C MET A 29 0.56 6.75 5.61
N GLY A 30 1.86 6.49 5.77
CA GLY A 30 2.56 6.80 7.01
C GLY A 30 4.00 6.34 7.02
N TRP A 31 4.54 6.15 8.20
CA TRP A 31 5.90 5.69 8.43
C TRP A 31 5.92 4.66 9.56
N ASN A 32 6.78 3.66 9.42
CA ASN A 32 7.06 2.65 10.42
C ASN A 32 8.58 2.52 10.59
N ASN A 33 9.03 2.40 11.83
CA ASN A 33 10.44 2.40 12.21
C ASN A 33 11.17 1.06 11.94
N TRP A 34 10.46 -0.05 11.73
CA TRP A 34 11.03 -1.39 11.83
C TRP A 34 12.22 -1.65 10.90
N ASN A 35 12.09 -1.38 9.59
CA ASN A 35 13.11 -1.78 8.61
C ASN A 35 14.47 -1.08 8.83
N SER A 36 14.48 0.13 9.37
CA SER A 36 15.70 0.90 9.64
C SER A 36 16.20 0.83 11.08
N PHE A 37 15.33 0.57 12.06
CA PHE A 37 15.66 0.73 13.48
C PHE A 37 15.52 -0.54 14.31
N GLY A 38 14.73 -1.52 13.87
CA GLY A 38 14.44 -2.74 14.64
C GLY A 38 14.03 -2.40 16.08
N CYS A 39 14.76 -2.92 17.07
CA CYS A 39 14.47 -2.65 18.49
C CYS A 39 15.06 -1.35 19.06
N ASP A 40 15.87 -0.61 18.29
CA ASP A 40 16.49 0.64 18.73
C ASP A 40 15.51 1.82 18.60
N VAL A 41 14.45 1.75 19.41
CA VAL A 41 13.33 2.70 19.39
C VAL A 41 13.28 3.54 20.66
N SER A 42 12.80 4.76 20.53
CA SER A 42 12.57 5.67 21.65
C SER A 42 11.48 6.68 21.33
N GLU A 43 10.97 7.34 22.37
CA GLU A 43 10.08 8.48 22.26
C GLU A 43 10.64 9.57 21.33
N ASN A 44 11.90 9.96 21.51
CA ASN A 44 12.55 10.97 20.68
C ASN A 44 12.67 10.52 19.22
N LEU A 45 13.03 9.25 18.97
CA LEU A 45 13.13 8.74 17.60
C LEU A 45 11.82 8.96 16.83
N LEU A 46 10.68 8.62 17.45
CA LEU A 46 9.36 8.76 16.84
C LEU A 46 9.00 10.23 16.61
N LEU A 47 9.23 11.09 17.61
CA LEU A 47 8.88 12.51 17.52
C LEU A 47 9.77 13.26 16.51
N ASP A 48 11.06 12.92 16.43
CA ASP A 48 12.00 13.46 15.46
C ASP A 48 11.59 13.06 14.04
N HIS A 49 11.22 11.79 13.82
CA HIS A 49 10.76 11.33 12.50
C HIS A 49 9.40 11.93 12.13
N ALA A 50 8.47 12.07 13.07
CA ALA A 50 7.22 12.79 12.85
C ALA A 50 7.47 14.25 12.42
N GLN A 51 8.46 14.92 13.05
CA GLN A 51 8.87 16.26 12.65
C GLN A 51 9.44 16.27 11.22
N LEU A 52 10.29 15.32 10.84
CA LEU A 52 10.81 15.22 9.47
C LEU A 52 9.69 14.98 8.45
N ILE A 53 8.70 14.15 8.77
CA ILE A 53 7.52 13.91 7.90
C ILE A 53 6.76 15.21 7.66
N ASN A 54 6.60 16.05 8.67
CA ASN A 54 5.98 17.37 8.51
C ASN A 54 6.88 18.32 7.68
N GLU A 55 8.16 18.41 8.03
CA GLU A 55 9.11 19.36 7.42
C GLU A 55 9.41 19.05 5.94
N TYR A 56 9.39 17.78 5.55
CA TYR A 56 9.55 17.34 4.16
C TYR A 56 8.24 17.43 3.35
N GLY A 57 7.14 17.87 3.98
CA GLY A 57 5.83 18.02 3.33
C GLY A 57 5.08 16.70 3.13
N LEU A 58 5.57 15.58 3.68
CA LEU A 58 4.96 14.26 3.55
C LEU A 58 3.61 14.19 4.27
N GLN A 59 3.48 14.84 5.43
CA GLN A 59 2.19 14.87 6.14
C GLN A 59 1.08 15.48 5.26
N ASP A 60 1.39 16.56 4.52
CA ASP A 60 0.47 17.20 3.59
C ASP A 60 0.16 16.32 2.38
N MET A 61 1.02 15.37 2.03
CA MET A 61 0.79 14.37 0.98
C MET A 61 -0.04 13.17 1.46
N GLY A 62 -0.37 13.10 2.75
CA GLY A 62 -1.21 12.06 3.35
C GLY A 62 -0.46 11.09 4.26
N TYR A 63 0.87 11.17 4.39
CA TYR A 63 1.64 10.34 5.32
C TYR A 63 1.38 10.76 6.77
N GLN A 64 0.30 10.23 7.36
CA GLN A 64 -0.26 10.70 8.63
C GLN A 64 -0.07 9.72 9.79
N TYR A 65 0.12 8.43 9.51
CA TYR A 65 0.37 7.45 10.56
C TYR A 65 1.85 7.38 10.94
N VAL A 66 2.17 7.53 12.22
CA VAL A 66 3.49 7.25 12.79
C VAL A 66 3.38 5.97 13.61
N VAL A 67 3.86 4.86 13.05
CA VAL A 67 3.66 3.52 13.61
C VAL A 67 4.90 3.09 14.39
N LEU A 68 4.74 2.95 15.71
CA LEU A 68 5.68 2.26 16.59
C LEU A 68 5.56 0.75 16.36
N ASP A 69 6.68 0.10 16.09
CA ASP A 69 6.73 -1.33 15.81
C ASP A 69 7.13 -2.07 17.10
N ASP A 70 7.67 -3.29 16.98
CA ASP A 70 8.03 -4.13 18.11
C ASP A 70 9.05 -3.48 19.09
N CYS A 71 9.33 -4.18 20.19
CA CYS A 71 10.34 -3.84 21.19
C CYS A 71 10.05 -2.58 22.03
N TRP A 72 8.80 -2.13 22.11
CA TRP A 72 8.42 -0.95 22.88
C TRP A 72 8.10 -1.21 24.37
N SER A 73 7.75 -2.45 24.73
CA SER A 73 7.23 -2.82 26.05
C SER A 73 8.30 -3.38 26.99
N ASP A 74 8.01 -3.45 28.29
CA ASP A 74 8.82 -4.07 29.35
C ASP A 74 8.03 -5.17 30.07
N GLY A 75 7.17 -5.87 29.32
CA GLY A 75 6.32 -6.95 29.83
C GLY A 75 4.95 -6.47 30.33
N ARG A 76 4.46 -7.12 31.38
CA ARG A 76 3.14 -6.87 31.99
C ARG A 76 3.26 -6.54 33.47
N ASP A 77 2.40 -5.67 33.97
CA ASP A 77 2.30 -5.36 35.39
C ASP A 77 1.63 -6.50 36.20
N SER A 78 1.54 -6.33 37.53
CA SER A 78 0.89 -7.29 38.44
C SER A 78 -0.60 -7.58 38.13
N LYS A 79 -1.26 -6.74 37.33
CA LYS A 79 -2.65 -6.89 36.89
C LYS A 79 -2.73 -7.49 35.48
N GLY A 80 -1.60 -7.81 34.85
CA GLY A 80 -1.53 -8.36 33.50
C GLY A 80 -1.58 -7.30 32.39
N LYS A 81 -1.50 -5.99 32.70
CA LYS A 81 -1.53 -4.93 31.67
C LYS A 81 -0.14 -4.69 31.08
N LEU A 82 -0.07 -4.42 29.77
CA LEU A 82 1.17 -4.04 29.10
C LEU A 82 1.79 -2.79 29.73
N ILE A 83 3.11 -2.81 29.91
CA ILE A 83 3.88 -1.66 30.36
C ILE A 83 4.88 -1.25 29.29
N ALA A 84 4.95 0.05 29.00
CA ALA A 84 5.99 0.61 28.14
C ALA A 84 7.36 0.59 28.84
N ASP A 85 8.42 0.34 28.08
CA ASP A 85 9.79 0.48 28.59
C ASP A 85 10.06 1.94 28.95
N LYS A 86 10.22 2.22 30.25
CA LYS A 86 10.43 3.59 30.77
C LYS A 86 11.77 4.20 30.41
N LYS A 87 12.74 3.42 29.91
CA LYS A 87 13.99 3.96 29.37
C LYS A 87 13.79 4.49 27.96
N LYS A 88 12.98 3.78 27.16
CA LYS A 88 12.65 4.17 25.77
C LYS A 88 11.56 5.25 25.72
N PHE A 89 10.57 5.15 26.61
CA PHE A 89 9.37 5.99 26.66
C PHE A 89 9.14 6.50 28.09
N PRO A 90 9.99 7.42 28.59
CA PRO A 90 9.95 7.87 29.98
C PRO A 90 8.64 8.57 30.37
N ARG A 91 7.93 9.17 29.40
CA ARG A 91 6.62 9.80 29.61
C ARG A 91 5.43 8.87 29.34
N GLY A 92 5.68 7.68 28.81
CA GLY A 92 4.66 6.68 28.45
C GLY A 92 3.95 6.98 27.12
N MET A 93 3.18 6.00 26.64
CA MET A 93 2.59 6.04 25.29
C MET A 93 1.52 7.11 25.11
N ALA A 94 0.76 7.44 26.15
CA ALA A 94 -0.22 8.54 26.08
C ALA A 94 0.44 9.89 25.76
N ALA A 95 1.61 10.17 26.35
CA ALA A 95 2.33 11.40 26.06
C ALA A 95 2.89 11.44 24.63
N VAL A 96 3.32 10.29 24.09
CA VAL A 96 3.72 10.15 22.68
C VAL A 96 2.52 10.45 21.76
N ALA A 97 1.35 9.86 22.06
CA ALA A 97 0.14 10.09 21.30
C ALA A 97 -0.28 11.57 21.33
N ASP A 98 -0.32 12.20 22.50
CA ASP A 98 -0.64 13.62 22.66
C ASP A 98 0.31 14.52 21.83
N ASP A 99 1.62 14.21 21.85
CA ASP A 99 2.63 14.95 21.09
C ASP A 99 2.48 14.78 19.57
N LEU A 100 2.04 13.61 19.11
CA LEU A 100 1.75 13.34 17.70
C LEU A 100 0.43 13.99 17.26
N HIS A 101 -0.63 13.84 18.06
CA HIS A 101 -1.95 14.43 17.81
C HIS A 101 -1.90 15.95 17.78
N SER A 102 -1.12 16.58 18.68
CA SER A 102 -0.92 18.04 18.68
C SER A 102 -0.27 18.58 17.40
N LYS A 103 0.41 17.70 16.64
CA LYS A 103 1.01 17.99 15.34
C LYS A 103 0.16 17.47 14.16
N GLY A 104 -1.03 16.94 14.42
CA GLY A 104 -1.93 16.40 13.39
C GLY A 104 -1.55 15.03 12.84
N PHE A 105 -0.69 14.28 13.52
CA PHE A 105 -0.41 12.88 13.18
C PHE A 105 -1.40 11.93 13.86
N LEU A 106 -1.46 10.71 13.37
CA LEU A 106 -2.15 9.57 13.98
C LEU A 106 -1.11 8.60 14.53
N PHE A 107 -1.32 8.11 15.75
CA PHE A 107 -0.34 7.25 16.41
C PHE A 107 -0.66 5.78 16.19
N GLY A 108 0.29 5.03 15.63
CA GLY A 108 0.22 3.59 15.51
C GLY A 108 1.07 2.85 16.52
N MET A 109 0.58 1.70 16.98
CA MET A 109 1.33 0.77 17.81
C MET A 109 1.27 -0.64 17.23
N TYR A 110 2.03 -1.54 17.86
CA TYR A 110 2.22 -2.91 17.44
C TYR A 110 1.97 -3.89 18.59
N SER A 111 1.38 -5.04 18.26
CA SER A 111 1.41 -6.24 19.09
C SER A 111 1.34 -7.48 18.18
N SER A 112 1.31 -8.67 18.77
CA SER A 112 1.13 -9.95 18.07
C SER A 112 -0.09 -10.70 18.57
N ALA A 113 -0.81 -11.35 17.65
CA ALA A 113 -1.83 -12.37 17.91
C ALA A 113 -1.21 -13.69 18.38
N GLY A 114 -0.25 -13.62 19.29
CA GLY A 114 0.47 -14.73 19.90
C GLY A 114 0.88 -14.45 21.33
N GLU A 115 1.48 -15.44 21.98
CA GLU A 115 2.00 -15.32 23.35
C GLU A 115 3.10 -14.26 23.45
N LEU A 116 3.90 -14.14 22.38
CA LEU A 116 4.98 -13.18 22.26
C LEU A 116 4.89 -12.43 20.93
N THR A 117 5.47 -11.25 20.89
CA THR A 117 5.80 -10.58 19.64
C THR A 117 6.94 -11.28 18.91
N CYS A 118 7.21 -10.92 17.65
CA CYS A 118 8.28 -11.53 16.88
C CYS A 118 9.66 -11.33 17.55
N ALA A 119 9.93 -10.17 18.14
CA ALA A 119 11.12 -9.86 18.92
C ALA A 119 11.06 -10.37 20.38
N ARG A 120 10.05 -11.19 20.73
CA ARG A 120 9.88 -11.86 22.02
C ARG A 120 9.50 -10.96 23.20
N TYR A 121 8.78 -9.88 22.93
CA TYR A 121 8.09 -9.08 23.96
C TYR A 121 6.69 -9.66 24.23
N ALA A 122 5.98 -9.15 25.23
CA ALA A 122 4.64 -9.64 25.57
C ALA A 122 3.66 -9.45 24.39
N GLY A 123 3.11 -10.56 23.87
CA GLY A 123 2.05 -10.55 22.86
C GLY A 123 0.66 -10.48 23.49
N SER A 124 -0.38 -10.30 22.67
CA SER A 124 -1.75 -10.01 23.13
C SER A 124 -2.71 -11.18 23.07
N LEU A 125 -2.26 -12.38 22.67
CA LEU A 125 -3.13 -13.56 22.66
C LEU A 125 -3.68 -13.85 24.06
N ASP A 126 -5.00 -13.99 24.18
CA ASP A 126 -5.74 -14.16 25.44
C ASP A 126 -5.67 -12.96 26.41
N HIS A 127 -5.19 -11.81 25.95
CA HIS A 127 -5.18 -10.52 26.66
C HIS A 127 -5.86 -9.40 25.84
N GLU A 128 -6.63 -9.76 24.80
CA GLU A 128 -7.07 -8.83 23.76
C GLU A 128 -7.90 -7.67 24.33
N MET A 129 -8.81 -7.93 25.27
CA MET A 129 -9.67 -6.92 25.89
C MET A 129 -8.88 -5.88 26.69
N ASP A 130 -7.95 -6.33 27.53
CA ASP A 130 -7.15 -5.44 28.38
C ASP A 130 -6.13 -4.64 27.56
N ASP A 131 -5.54 -5.28 26.55
CA ASP A 131 -4.55 -4.65 25.67
C ASP A 131 -5.23 -3.63 24.74
N ALA A 132 -6.37 -3.97 24.13
CA ALA A 132 -7.17 -3.04 23.34
C ALA A 132 -7.58 -1.81 24.16
N GLN A 133 -8.04 -2.02 25.41
CA GLN A 133 -8.37 -0.90 26.29
C GLN A 133 -7.14 -0.05 26.60
N SER A 134 -5.97 -0.66 26.80
CA SER A 134 -4.72 0.07 27.05
C SER A 134 -4.32 0.92 25.84
N PHE A 135 -4.42 0.40 24.62
CA PHE A 135 -4.19 1.17 23.39
C PHE A 135 -5.17 2.34 23.26
N ALA A 136 -6.46 2.12 23.56
CA ALA A 136 -7.45 3.19 23.54
C ALA A 136 -7.19 4.26 24.61
N ASP A 137 -6.85 3.86 25.84
CA ASP A 137 -6.51 4.75 26.95
C ASP A 137 -5.27 5.61 26.65
N TRP A 138 -4.31 5.06 25.88
CA TRP A 138 -3.13 5.80 25.42
C TRP A 138 -3.37 6.65 24.17
N GLY A 139 -4.57 6.62 23.57
CA GLY A 139 -4.87 7.42 22.39
C GLY A 139 -4.37 6.84 21.07
N VAL A 140 -4.02 5.56 20.98
CA VAL A 140 -3.57 4.89 19.76
C VAL A 140 -4.67 4.87 18.70
N ASP A 141 -4.34 5.23 17.45
CA ASP A 141 -5.28 5.30 16.32
C ASP A 141 -5.07 4.16 15.30
N TYR A 142 -4.00 3.40 15.42
CA TYR A 142 -3.64 2.31 14.50
C TYR A 142 -2.98 1.14 15.25
N LEU A 143 -3.37 -0.09 14.94
CA LEU A 143 -2.73 -1.30 15.46
C LEU A 143 -2.24 -2.18 14.30
N LYS A 144 -0.91 -2.35 14.19
CA LYS A 144 -0.30 -3.47 13.45
C LYS A 144 -0.36 -4.71 14.36
N TYR A 145 -0.97 -5.79 13.88
CA TYR A 145 -1.22 -6.99 14.69
C TYR A 145 -0.65 -8.24 14.04
N ASP A 146 0.48 -8.70 14.58
CA ASP A 146 1.32 -9.76 14.04
C ASP A 146 0.79 -11.17 14.31
N ASN A 147 1.55 -12.18 13.87
CA ASN A 147 1.21 -13.59 13.90
C ASN A 147 2.27 -14.48 14.58
N CYS A 148 3.39 -13.93 15.04
CA CYS A 148 4.41 -14.70 15.75
C CYS A 148 3.88 -15.34 17.05
N TYR A 149 4.36 -16.55 17.37
CA TYR A 149 4.04 -17.30 18.60
C TYR A 149 2.53 -17.49 18.86
N HIS A 150 1.73 -17.71 17.81
CA HIS A 150 0.28 -17.93 17.89
C HIS A 150 -0.16 -19.25 18.59
N MET A 151 0.75 -19.98 19.26
CA MET A 151 0.44 -21.18 20.06
C MET A 151 -0.35 -22.27 19.30
N GLY A 152 -0.02 -22.51 18.03
CA GLY A 152 -0.71 -23.50 17.20
C GLY A 152 -2.14 -23.12 16.75
N ARG A 153 -2.58 -21.88 17.00
CA ARG A 153 -3.91 -21.37 16.61
C ARG A 153 -3.94 -20.85 15.15
N PHE A 154 -3.49 -21.70 14.23
CA PHE A 154 -3.39 -21.45 12.79
C PHE A 154 -3.63 -22.77 12.02
N GLY A 155 -3.66 -22.71 10.69
CA GLY A 155 -3.72 -23.85 9.78
C GLY A 155 -5.09 -24.08 9.13
N THR A 156 -6.09 -23.26 9.47
CA THR A 156 -7.36 -23.19 8.74
C THR A 156 -7.88 -21.75 8.73
N PRO A 157 -8.67 -21.34 7.72
CA PRO A 157 -9.28 -20.01 7.70
C PRO A 157 -10.05 -19.67 8.99
N LEU A 158 -10.78 -20.63 9.56
CA LEU A 158 -11.61 -20.39 10.74
C LEU A 158 -10.77 -20.10 11.99
N ILE A 159 -9.73 -20.90 12.26
CA ILE A 159 -8.93 -20.72 13.49
C ILE A 159 -8.14 -19.41 13.48
N SER A 160 -7.61 -19.01 12.31
CA SER A 160 -6.94 -17.72 12.16
C SER A 160 -7.95 -16.57 12.21
N PHE A 161 -9.10 -16.68 11.53
CA PHE A 161 -10.18 -15.70 11.63
C PHE A 161 -10.60 -15.47 13.07
N GLU A 162 -10.90 -16.51 13.85
CA GLU A 162 -11.37 -16.39 15.23
C GLU A 162 -10.32 -15.69 16.11
N ARG A 163 -9.04 -16.01 15.93
CA ARG A 163 -7.94 -15.39 16.68
C ARG A 163 -7.79 -13.90 16.39
N PHE A 164 -7.83 -13.49 15.12
CA PHE A 164 -7.78 -12.06 14.75
C PHE A 164 -9.09 -11.33 15.11
N ASN A 165 -10.24 -12.00 14.98
CA ASN A 165 -11.55 -11.43 15.30
C ASN A 165 -11.67 -11.09 16.79
N LYS A 166 -11.05 -11.84 17.71
CA LYS A 166 -11.01 -11.49 19.14
C LYS A 166 -10.45 -10.08 19.38
N MET A 167 -9.34 -9.73 18.72
CA MET A 167 -8.77 -8.39 18.84
C MET A 167 -9.64 -7.35 18.11
N ALA A 168 -10.23 -7.68 16.97
CA ALA A 168 -11.18 -6.78 16.29
C ALA A 168 -12.38 -6.42 17.19
N GLU A 169 -12.97 -7.41 17.87
CA GLU A 169 -14.05 -7.23 18.83
C GLU A 169 -13.61 -6.42 20.06
N ALA A 170 -12.41 -6.68 20.57
CA ALA A 170 -11.82 -5.94 21.68
C ALA A 170 -11.62 -4.46 21.34
N LEU A 171 -11.01 -4.15 20.19
CA LEU A 171 -10.83 -2.78 19.69
C LEU A 171 -12.18 -2.07 19.56
N LYS A 172 -13.17 -2.74 18.95
CA LYS A 172 -14.54 -2.21 18.83
C LYS A 172 -15.17 -1.92 20.19
N ALA A 173 -14.95 -2.77 21.19
CA ALA A 173 -15.52 -2.62 22.53
C ALA A 173 -14.98 -1.39 23.28
N THR A 174 -13.79 -0.89 22.92
CA THR A 174 -13.24 0.36 23.51
C THR A 174 -14.05 1.61 23.14
N GLY A 175 -14.80 1.56 22.03
CA GLY A 175 -15.52 2.71 21.48
C GLY A 175 -14.64 3.73 20.74
N LYS A 176 -13.31 3.54 20.68
CA LYS A 176 -12.40 4.35 19.86
C LYS A 176 -12.21 3.70 18.49
N ASN A 177 -12.23 4.51 17.44
CA ASN A 177 -11.92 4.06 16.08
C ASN A 177 -10.41 3.87 15.96
N ILE A 178 -9.95 2.61 15.95
CA ILE A 178 -8.55 2.23 15.77
C ILE A 178 -8.44 1.48 14.44
N PHE A 179 -7.58 1.95 13.54
CA PHE A 179 -7.27 1.27 12.29
C PHE A 179 -6.66 -0.08 12.59
N TYR A 180 -7.24 -1.17 12.07
CA TYR A 180 -6.76 -2.52 12.37
C TYR A 180 -6.04 -3.14 11.17
N SER A 181 -4.72 -3.33 11.30
CA SER A 181 -3.83 -3.86 10.27
C SER A 181 -3.34 -5.25 10.63
N LEU A 182 -3.83 -6.26 9.92
CA LEU A 182 -3.39 -7.65 10.10
C LEU A 182 -2.00 -7.86 9.51
N CYS A 183 -1.13 -8.51 10.27
CA CYS A 183 0.21 -8.92 9.86
C CYS A 183 0.36 -10.44 10.01
N ASN A 184 -0.42 -11.20 9.23
CA ASN A 184 -0.40 -12.67 9.21
C ASN A 184 0.19 -13.27 7.93
N TRP A 185 0.80 -12.41 7.09
CA TRP A 185 1.54 -12.81 5.89
C TRP A 185 0.73 -13.63 4.86
N GLY A 186 -0.59 -13.44 4.81
CA GLY A 186 -1.46 -14.18 3.90
C GLY A 186 -1.81 -15.59 4.37
N GLU A 187 -1.38 -15.99 5.57
CA GLU A 187 -1.64 -17.31 6.14
C GLU A 187 -3.15 -17.59 6.21
N ASP A 188 -3.52 -18.85 5.95
CA ASP A 188 -4.91 -19.32 5.98
C ASP A 188 -5.88 -18.50 5.10
N TYR A 189 -5.37 -18.06 3.94
CA TYR A 189 -6.14 -17.34 2.92
C TYR A 189 -6.78 -16.05 3.45
N SER A 190 -6.02 -15.22 4.17
CA SER A 190 -6.53 -13.99 4.79
C SER A 190 -7.30 -13.07 3.84
N TYR A 191 -6.93 -13.04 2.55
CA TYR A 191 -7.68 -12.35 1.49
C TYR A 191 -9.17 -12.75 1.37
N SER A 192 -9.59 -13.87 1.96
CA SER A 192 -10.98 -14.36 1.90
C SER A 192 -11.85 -13.94 3.09
N TRP A 193 -11.25 -13.52 4.21
CA TRP A 193 -11.97 -13.23 5.46
C TRP A 193 -11.53 -11.95 6.17
N ALA A 194 -10.28 -11.50 6.00
CA ALA A 194 -9.71 -10.37 6.75
C ALA A 194 -10.48 -9.06 6.53
N ALA A 195 -10.97 -8.83 5.31
CA ALA A 195 -11.77 -7.65 4.97
C ALA A 195 -13.00 -7.44 5.88
N SER A 196 -13.56 -8.52 6.44
CA SER A 196 -14.74 -8.43 7.30
C SER A 196 -14.45 -7.93 8.71
N ILE A 197 -13.18 -7.93 9.14
CA ILE A 197 -12.78 -7.60 10.51
C ILE A 197 -11.64 -6.58 10.59
N SER A 198 -10.93 -6.31 9.49
CA SER A 198 -9.75 -5.44 9.47
C SER A 198 -9.73 -4.46 8.31
N ASN A 199 -8.90 -3.43 8.46
CA ASN A 199 -8.73 -2.35 7.49
C ASN A 199 -7.60 -2.62 6.48
N SER A 200 -6.65 -3.48 6.83
CA SER A 200 -5.70 -4.07 5.89
C SER A 200 -5.23 -5.43 6.38
N TRP A 201 -4.62 -6.20 5.48
CA TRP A 201 -4.00 -7.49 5.80
C TRP A 201 -2.76 -7.74 4.95
N ARG A 202 -1.63 -8.02 5.59
CA ARG A 202 -0.39 -8.44 4.93
C ARG A 202 -0.65 -9.71 4.13
N VAL A 203 -0.31 -9.69 2.85
CA VAL A 203 -0.61 -10.80 1.92
C VAL A 203 0.54 -11.79 1.73
N PHE A 204 1.74 -11.43 2.18
CA PHE A 204 2.93 -12.26 2.05
C PHE A 204 3.99 -11.96 3.11
N GLY A 205 5.08 -12.74 3.07
CA GLY A 205 6.25 -12.58 3.92
C GLY A 205 6.89 -11.21 3.77
N ASP A 206 7.78 -10.89 4.70
CA ASP A 206 8.33 -9.54 4.78
C ASP A 206 9.15 -9.19 3.55
N ILE A 207 8.95 -7.95 3.07
CA ILE A 207 9.76 -7.38 2.02
C ILE A 207 11.20 -7.20 2.51
N TYR A 208 12.14 -7.17 1.58
CA TYR A 208 13.44 -6.57 1.81
C TYR A 208 13.84 -5.72 0.60
N ASP A 209 14.92 -4.97 0.77
CA ASP A 209 15.42 -4.01 -0.21
C ASP A 209 16.08 -4.68 -1.44
N SER A 210 15.25 -5.34 -2.25
CA SER A 210 15.63 -5.94 -3.51
C SER A 210 14.48 -6.02 -4.50
N PHE A 211 14.78 -5.73 -5.77
CA PHE A 211 13.78 -5.65 -6.81
C PHE A 211 13.27 -7.03 -7.28
N ALA A 212 14.17 -7.98 -7.48
CA ALA A 212 13.84 -9.24 -8.16
C ALA A 212 14.45 -10.51 -7.54
N ARG A 213 15.48 -10.38 -6.70
CA ARG A 213 16.26 -11.52 -6.22
C ARG A 213 15.39 -12.54 -5.47
N PRO A 214 15.46 -13.84 -5.80
CA PRO A 214 14.91 -14.91 -4.97
C PRO A 214 15.75 -15.10 -3.70
N ASP A 215 15.12 -15.50 -2.60
CA ASP A 215 15.81 -15.79 -1.34
C ASP A 215 15.21 -17.03 -0.67
N ASP A 216 16.05 -17.87 -0.05
CA ASP A 216 15.60 -19.08 0.65
C ASP A 216 14.80 -18.75 1.91
N LEU A 217 14.97 -17.55 2.48
CA LEU A 217 14.13 -17.04 3.57
C LEU A 217 12.73 -16.65 3.11
N CYS A 218 12.57 -16.32 1.83
CA CYS A 218 11.26 -16.07 1.21
C CYS A 218 10.73 -17.39 0.66
N SER A 219 10.09 -18.14 1.54
CA SER A 219 9.50 -19.41 1.19
C SER A 219 8.27 -19.21 0.29
N CYS A 220 7.91 -20.25 -0.46
CA CYS A 220 6.78 -20.29 -1.42
C CYS A 220 7.05 -19.70 -2.82
N ASN A 221 8.03 -20.30 -3.52
CA ASN A 221 8.46 -19.92 -4.87
C ASN A 221 7.47 -20.23 -6.02
N ASP A 222 6.32 -20.86 -5.74
CA ASP A 222 5.28 -21.05 -6.75
C ASP A 222 4.28 -19.87 -6.71
N PRO A 223 4.37 -18.91 -7.65
CA PRO A 223 3.50 -17.74 -7.66
C PRO A 223 2.03 -18.07 -7.96
N ALA A 224 1.72 -19.28 -8.45
CA ALA A 224 0.35 -19.71 -8.74
C ALA A 224 -0.29 -20.49 -7.58
N ASN A 225 0.49 -20.99 -6.61
CA ASN A 225 -0.04 -21.77 -5.50
C ASN A 225 -0.53 -20.84 -4.37
N PRO A 226 -1.85 -20.66 -4.15
CA PRO A 226 -2.34 -19.79 -3.09
C PRO A 226 -2.04 -20.33 -1.68
N ALA A 227 -1.65 -21.60 -1.52
CA ALA A 227 -1.26 -22.17 -0.24
C ALA A 227 0.23 -21.88 0.05
N CYS A 228 0.49 -20.86 0.85
CA CYS A 228 1.79 -20.61 1.46
C CYS A 228 1.63 -20.65 2.97
N ILE A 229 2.21 -21.68 3.60
CA ILE A 229 2.06 -21.92 5.04
C ILE A 229 3.01 -21.01 5.83
N ALA A 230 4.25 -20.87 5.35
CA ALA A 230 5.26 -20.06 5.98
C ALA A 230 5.95 -19.25 4.88
N PRO A 231 5.55 -18.01 4.60
CA PRO A 231 6.16 -17.20 3.56
C PRO A 231 7.53 -16.65 3.97
N GLY A 232 7.81 -16.54 5.26
CA GLY A 232 9.10 -16.08 5.78
C GLY A 232 9.32 -14.58 5.55
N THR A 233 10.55 -14.22 5.16
CA THR A 233 11.05 -12.83 5.05
C THR A 233 11.98 -12.72 3.85
N HIS A 234 12.48 -11.52 3.53
CA HIS A 234 13.37 -11.27 2.39
C HIS A 234 12.72 -11.60 1.05
N CYS A 235 11.42 -11.28 0.94
CA CYS A 235 10.69 -11.39 -0.29
C CYS A 235 10.93 -10.14 -1.14
N SER A 236 11.48 -10.30 -2.35
CA SER A 236 11.69 -9.17 -3.26
C SER A 236 10.37 -8.55 -3.72
N VAL A 237 10.46 -7.33 -4.27
CA VAL A 237 9.34 -6.64 -4.93
C VAL A 237 8.62 -7.57 -5.91
N LEU A 238 9.38 -8.28 -6.75
CA LEU A 238 8.83 -9.24 -7.71
C LEU A 238 8.08 -10.41 -7.05
N ALA A 239 8.61 -10.97 -5.97
CA ALA A 239 7.99 -12.08 -5.26
C ALA A 239 6.61 -11.67 -4.70
N ILE A 240 6.53 -10.50 -4.06
CA ILE A 240 5.30 -9.99 -3.45
C ILE A 240 4.24 -9.67 -4.51
N ILE A 241 4.59 -8.96 -5.60
CA ILE A 241 3.59 -8.64 -6.63
C ILE A 241 3.10 -9.89 -7.37
N ASN A 242 3.95 -10.92 -7.51
CA ASN A 242 3.55 -12.19 -8.08
C ASN A 242 2.55 -12.92 -7.19
N ARG A 243 2.68 -12.77 -5.88
CA ARG A 243 1.85 -13.43 -4.87
C ARG A 243 0.43 -12.88 -4.82
N VAL A 244 0.25 -11.57 -4.93
CA VAL A 244 -1.06 -10.92 -4.78
C VAL A 244 -1.97 -11.05 -6.02
N VAL A 245 -1.41 -11.33 -7.20
CA VAL A 245 -2.15 -11.33 -8.48
C VAL A 245 -3.46 -12.10 -8.46
N PRO A 246 -3.55 -13.33 -7.91
CA PRO A 246 -4.78 -14.12 -7.99
C PRO A 246 -5.96 -13.56 -7.18
N TYR A 247 -5.72 -12.65 -6.24
CA TYR A 247 -6.74 -12.13 -5.31
C TYR A 247 -6.61 -10.60 -5.10
N ILE A 248 -6.05 -9.92 -6.11
CA ILE A 248 -5.81 -8.48 -6.11
C ILE A 248 -7.11 -7.67 -5.96
N ASP A 249 -8.23 -8.25 -6.38
CA ASP A 249 -9.58 -7.67 -6.36
C ASP A 249 -10.26 -7.74 -4.98
N ARG A 250 -9.62 -8.40 -4.00
CA ARG A 250 -10.08 -8.48 -2.61
C ARG A 250 -9.82 -7.19 -1.83
N GLY A 251 -8.85 -6.39 -2.26
CA GLY A 251 -8.65 -5.04 -1.75
C GLY A 251 -9.73 -4.09 -2.27
N LEU A 252 -10.41 -3.39 -1.36
CA LEU A 252 -11.56 -2.53 -1.59
C LEU A 252 -11.58 -1.39 -0.57
N PRO A 253 -12.32 -0.29 -0.82
CA PRO A 253 -12.57 0.72 0.21
C PRO A 253 -13.04 0.09 1.53
N GLY A 254 -12.31 0.38 2.61
CA GLY A 254 -12.51 -0.19 3.94
C GLY A 254 -11.53 -1.31 4.31
N GLY A 255 -10.92 -1.99 3.32
CA GLY A 255 -10.06 -3.17 3.54
C GLY A 255 -9.05 -3.41 2.41
N TRP A 256 -7.75 -3.29 2.68
CA TRP A 256 -6.70 -3.34 1.64
C TRP A 256 -5.75 -4.53 1.77
N ASN A 257 -5.37 -5.09 0.62
CA ASN A 257 -4.22 -5.98 0.51
C ASN A 257 -2.95 -5.19 0.88
N ASP A 258 -2.24 -5.60 1.93
CA ASP A 258 -1.00 -4.97 2.37
C ASP A 258 0.20 -5.76 1.82
N LEU A 259 1.02 -5.06 1.03
CA LEU A 259 2.20 -5.60 0.36
C LEU A 259 3.48 -5.38 1.16
N ASP A 260 3.36 -5.00 2.42
CA ASP A 260 4.45 -4.57 3.30
C ASP A 260 5.00 -3.17 2.96
N MET A 261 5.93 -2.69 3.80
CA MET A 261 6.47 -1.34 3.76
C MET A 261 7.22 -1.00 2.47
N LEU A 262 7.33 0.29 2.20
CA LEU A 262 8.16 0.85 1.13
C LEU A 262 9.63 0.85 1.55
N GLU A 263 10.50 0.39 0.64
CA GLU A 263 11.94 0.28 0.85
C GLU A 263 12.72 1.47 0.29
N VAL A 264 12.02 2.47 -0.26
CA VAL A 264 12.61 3.67 -0.87
C VAL A 264 13.53 4.38 0.12
N GLY A 265 14.83 4.41 -0.21
CA GLY A 265 15.90 5.02 0.59
C GLY A 265 16.77 4.07 1.41
N HIS A 266 16.62 2.74 1.30
CA HIS A 266 17.49 1.79 2.04
C HIS A 266 18.85 1.54 1.35
N GLY A 267 18.96 1.72 0.03
CA GLY A 267 20.20 1.73 -0.74
C GLY A 267 20.54 0.45 -1.52
N GLY A 268 19.73 -0.59 -1.42
CA GLY A 268 19.84 -1.89 -2.10
C GLY A 268 19.14 -1.97 -3.46
N MET A 269 18.34 -0.95 -3.82
CA MET A 269 17.75 -0.77 -5.14
C MET A 269 18.21 0.55 -5.78
N THR A 270 18.22 0.58 -7.12
CA THR A 270 18.45 1.79 -7.91
C THR A 270 17.24 2.73 -7.86
N GLU A 271 17.43 3.99 -8.26
CA GLU A 271 16.31 4.96 -8.39
C GLU A 271 15.16 4.43 -9.28
N GLU A 272 15.47 3.79 -10.41
CA GLU A 272 14.43 3.28 -11.31
C GLU A 272 13.70 2.04 -10.73
N GLU A 273 14.39 1.21 -9.95
CA GLU A 273 13.78 0.11 -9.18
C GLU A 273 12.88 0.66 -8.08
N TYR A 274 13.29 1.70 -7.35
CA TYR A 274 12.45 2.36 -6.34
C TYR A 274 11.22 3.06 -6.94
N LYS A 275 11.36 3.72 -8.10
CA LYS A 275 10.20 4.26 -8.83
C LYS A 275 9.23 3.16 -9.23
N ALA A 276 9.74 2.03 -9.70
CA ALA A 276 8.93 0.88 -10.08
C ALA A 276 8.20 0.27 -8.85
N HIS A 277 8.92 0.11 -7.73
CA HIS A 277 8.39 -0.32 -6.43
C HIS A 277 7.25 0.59 -5.96
N PHE A 278 7.52 1.89 -5.81
CA PHE A 278 6.52 2.86 -5.36
C PHE A 278 5.30 2.91 -6.28
N THR A 279 5.53 2.88 -7.59
CA THR A 279 4.46 2.86 -8.61
C THR A 279 3.57 1.64 -8.45
N ILE A 280 4.14 0.44 -8.34
CA ILE A 280 3.33 -0.78 -8.33
C ILE A 280 2.59 -0.93 -6.99
N TRP A 281 3.16 -0.51 -5.85
CA TRP A 281 2.43 -0.41 -4.58
C TRP A 281 1.23 0.55 -4.70
N ALA A 282 1.44 1.73 -5.29
CA ALA A 282 0.39 2.70 -5.52
C ALA A 282 -0.72 2.16 -6.44
N ALA A 283 -0.34 1.55 -7.57
CA ALA A 283 -1.26 0.99 -8.55
C ALA A 283 -2.08 -0.18 -7.98
N LEU A 284 -1.46 -0.99 -7.11
CA LEU A 284 -2.09 -2.13 -6.43
C LEU A 284 -2.92 -1.76 -5.20
N LYS A 285 -3.01 -0.47 -4.86
CA LYS A 285 -3.74 0.03 -3.69
C LYS A 285 -3.21 -0.57 -2.38
N ALA A 286 -1.91 -0.80 -2.32
CA ALA A 286 -1.24 -1.16 -1.07
C ALA A 286 -1.18 0.06 -0.14
N PRO A 287 -1.11 -0.15 1.18
CA PRO A 287 -0.64 0.87 2.11
C PRO A 287 0.71 1.44 1.66
N LEU A 288 0.91 2.75 1.82
CA LEU A 288 2.18 3.41 1.55
C LEU A 288 2.84 3.79 2.88
N LEU A 289 3.37 2.79 3.58
CA LEU A 289 4.14 2.98 4.82
C LEU A 289 5.63 3.06 4.50
N LEU A 290 6.26 4.19 4.79
CA LEU A 290 7.69 4.40 4.66
C LEU A 290 8.44 3.57 5.72
N GLY A 291 9.40 2.74 5.32
CA GLY A 291 10.19 1.91 6.23
C GLY A 291 11.59 2.46 6.57
N THR A 292 11.97 3.61 6.01
CA THR A 292 13.36 4.09 6.00
C THR A 292 13.69 5.16 7.05
N ASP A 293 14.97 5.31 7.36
CA ASP A 293 15.54 6.42 8.14
C ASP A 293 15.54 7.72 7.31
N LEU A 294 14.57 8.59 7.59
CA LEU A 294 14.33 9.84 6.85
C LEU A 294 15.51 10.82 6.93
N ARG A 295 16.42 10.64 7.90
CA ARG A 295 17.62 11.48 8.06
C ARG A 295 18.70 11.17 7.03
N LYS A 296 18.59 10.01 6.35
CA LYS A 296 19.57 9.51 5.37
C LYS A 296 19.09 9.62 3.93
N TRP A 297 17.89 10.14 3.71
CA TRP A 297 17.33 10.27 2.37
C TRP A 297 18.18 11.16 1.48
N SER A 298 18.23 10.76 0.21
CA SER A 298 18.68 11.59 -0.90
C SER A 298 17.50 12.35 -1.51
N GLY A 299 17.81 13.35 -2.35
CA GLY A 299 16.79 14.04 -3.13
C GLY A 299 15.96 13.10 -4.01
N SER A 300 16.56 12.01 -4.50
CA SER A 300 15.84 10.97 -5.27
C SER A 300 14.77 10.28 -4.42
N ASP A 301 15.10 9.89 -3.19
CA ASP A 301 14.17 9.21 -2.28
C ASP A 301 12.96 10.10 -1.97
N LEU A 302 13.22 11.36 -1.62
CA LEU A 302 12.16 12.33 -1.35
C LEU A 302 11.31 12.60 -2.61
N ALA A 303 11.92 12.77 -3.78
CA ALA A 303 11.21 13.00 -5.04
C ALA A 303 10.27 11.83 -5.41
N ILE A 304 10.70 10.59 -5.16
CA ILE A 304 9.89 9.39 -5.44
C ILE A 304 8.62 9.40 -4.58
N VAL A 305 8.78 9.52 -3.26
CA VAL A 305 7.67 9.39 -2.31
C VAL A 305 6.79 10.64 -2.24
N THR A 306 7.19 11.75 -2.86
CA THR A 306 6.39 12.97 -2.96
C THR A 306 5.71 13.17 -4.31
N ASN A 307 5.78 12.20 -5.23
CA ASN A 307 5.11 12.33 -6.54
C ASN A 307 3.57 12.29 -6.40
N PRO A 308 2.86 13.42 -6.55
CA PRO A 308 1.42 13.47 -6.30
C PRO A 308 0.61 12.77 -7.38
N ALA A 309 1.14 12.63 -8.60
CA ALA A 309 0.45 11.95 -9.69
C ALA A 309 0.39 10.43 -9.44
N VAL A 310 1.44 9.85 -8.84
CA VAL A 310 1.47 8.43 -8.44
C VAL A 310 0.63 8.21 -7.17
N ILE A 311 0.73 9.09 -6.17
CA ILE A 311 -0.09 8.97 -4.95
C ILE A 311 -1.59 9.11 -5.28
N ALA A 312 -1.98 9.97 -6.22
CA ALA A 312 -3.36 10.07 -6.68
C ALA A 312 -3.90 8.78 -7.31
N ILE A 313 -3.03 7.91 -7.83
CA ILE A 313 -3.43 6.56 -8.25
C ILE A 313 -3.75 5.72 -7.01
N ASN A 314 -2.91 5.73 -5.98
CA ASN A 314 -3.15 4.99 -4.74
C ASN A 314 -4.42 5.46 -4.02
N GLN A 315 -4.60 6.78 -3.95
CA GLN A 315 -5.69 7.48 -3.26
C GLN A 315 -6.92 7.72 -4.17
N ASP A 316 -7.01 7.05 -5.32
CA ASP A 316 -8.15 7.18 -6.24
C ASP A 316 -9.44 6.66 -5.55
N PRO A 317 -10.54 7.46 -5.53
CA PRO A 317 -11.78 7.08 -4.83
C PRO A 317 -12.43 5.80 -5.33
N ARG A 318 -12.10 5.33 -6.54
CA ARG A 318 -12.63 4.06 -7.04
C ARG A 318 -12.11 2.89 -6.20
N GLY A 319 -10.92 3.03 -5.63
CA GLY A 319 -10.36 2.02 -4.75
C GLY A 319 -10.11 0.68 -5.43
N ARG A 320 -9.70 0.67 -6.70
CA ARG A 320 -9.46 -0.57 -7.46
C ARG A 320 -7.99 -0.72 -7.85
N ALA A 321 -7.41 -1.86 -7.49
CA ALA A 321 -6.09 -2.28 -7.92
C ALA A 321 -6.06 -2.53 -9.44
N VAL A 322 -4.89 -2.32 -10.04
CA VAL A 322 -4.62 -2.76 -11.42
C VAL A 322 -4.61 -4.28 -11.53
N GLN A 323 -4.93 -4.80 -12.72
CA GLN A 323 -4.81 -6.23 -13.03
C GLN A 323 -3.61 -6.46 -13.93
N ARG A 324 -2.90 -7.59 -13.73
CA ARG A 324 -1.85 -8.01 -14.65
C ARG A 324 -2.48 -8.53 -15.94
N ILE A 325 -2.30 -7.80 -17.03
CA ILE A 325 -2.83 -8.16 -18.35
C ILE A 325 -1.85 -8.97 -19.19
N ARG A 326 -0.54 -8.89 -18.88
CA ARG A 326 0.48 -9.69 -19.54
C ARG A 326 1.66 -9.99 -18.62
N ARG A 327 2.20 -11.20 -18.75
CA ARG A 327 3.47 -11.66 -18.14
C ARG A 327 4.26 -12.41 -19.21
N ASN A 328 5.52 -12.08 -19.41
CA ASN A 328 6.38 -12.74 -20.40
C ASN A 328 7.71 -13.15 -19.74
N PHE A 329 8.09 -14.42 -19.88
CA PHE A 329 9.33 -15.00 -19.37
C PHE A 329 10.40 -15.21 -20.45
N ASN A 330 10.04 -15.02 -21.72
CA ASN A 330 10.98 -15.15 -22.84
C ASN A 330 11.73 -13.84 -23.03
N VAL A 331 12.56 -13.49 -22.05
CA VAL A 331 13.41 -12.30 -21.98
C VAL A 331 14.72 -12.66 -21.28
N PRO A 332 15.80 -11.86 -21.44
CA PRO A 332 17.06 -12.14 -20.76
C PRO A 332 16.93 -12.16 -19.24
N LYS A 333 17.70 -13.06 -18.64
CA LYS A 333 17.71 -13.28 -17.19
C LYS A 333 18.88 -12.54 -16.55
N ASP A 334 18.64 -12.00 -15.37
CA ASP A 334 19.65 -11.36 -14.53
C ASP A 334 20.61 -12.39 -13.90
N GLU A 335 21.53 -11.88 -13.07
CA GLU A 335 22.51 -12.69 -12.36
C GLU A 335 21.89 -13.71 -11.38
N TRP A 336 20.63 -13.52 -10.98
CA TRP A 336 19.87 -14.42 -10.11
C TRP A 336 19.03 -15.43 -10.91
N GLY A 337 19.12 -15.41 -12.24
CA GLY A 337 18.35 -16.27 -13.13
C GLY A 337 16.90 -15.82 -13.32
N VAL A 338 16.55 -14.59 -12.92
CA VAL A 338 15.23 -13.98 -13.06
C VAL A 338 15.15 -13.19 -14.35
N GLY A 339 14.12 -13.45 -15.14
CA GLY A 339 13.89 -12.72 -16.39
C GLY A 339 12.42 -12.73 -16.72
N GLU A 340 11.74 -11.61 -16.44
CA GLU A 340 10.35 -11.46 -16.81
C GLU A 340 9.91 -10.00 -16.99
N THR A 341 8.84 -9.81 -17.75
CA THR A 341 8.21 -8.50 -17.95
C THR A 341 6.72 -8.57 -17.67
N HIS A 342 6.18 -7.53 -17.04
CA HIS A 342 4.75 -7.43 -16.74
C HIS A 342 4.14 -6.21 -17.41
N ILE A 343 2.86 -6.34 -17.78
CA ILE A 343 2.00 -5.20 -18.08
C ILE A 343 0.77 -5.29 -17.19
N TRP A 344 0.44 -4.17 -16.56
CA TRP A 344 -0.70 -4.02 -15.67
C TRP A 344 -1.61 -2.91 -16.17
N SER A 345 -2.92 -3.08 -16.03
CA SER A 345 -3.87 -2.01 -16.29
C SER A 345 -5.05 -2.05 -15.35
N GLY A 346 -5.58 -0.88 -15.00
CA GLY A 346 -6.74 -0.77 -14.14
C GLY A 346 -7.47 0.54 -14.32
N PRO A 347 -8.76 0.58 -13.95
CA PRO A 347 -9.57 1.77 -14.07
C PRO A 347 -9.47 2.73 -12.89
N LEU A 348 -9.73 4.02 -13.16
CA LEU A 348 -9.79 5.10 -12.16
C LEU A 348 -11.19 5.72 -12.07
N ALA A 349 -11.48 6.44 -10.98
CA ALA A 349 -12.82 6.96 -10.67
C ALA A 349 -13.37 7.90 -11.74
N ASN A 350 -12.53 8.72 -12.35
CA ASN A 350 -12.92 9.73 -13.33
C ASN A 350 -13.12 9.17 -14.76
N GLY A 351 -12.89 7.86 -14.97
CA GLY A 351 -12.96 7.19 -16.28
C GLY A 351 -11.61 7.02 -16.97
N ASP A 352 -10.53 7.54 -16.38
CA ASP A 352 -9.16 7.30 -16.83
C ASP A 352 -8.75 5.83 -16.56
N GLN A 353 -7.63 5.43 -17.17
CA GLN A 353 -7.04 4.11 -17.01
C GLN A 353 -5.56 4.26 -16.65
N ILE A 354 -5.07 3.48 -15.69
CA ILE A 354 -3.63 3.35 -15.42
C ILE A 354 -3.05 2.20 -16.25
N LEU A 355 -1.84 2.38 -16.75
CA LEU A 355 -1.06 1.41 -17.50
C LEU A 355 0.37 1.38 -16.96
N VAL A 356 0.83 0.23 -16.47
CA VAL A 356 2.17 0.07 -15.90
C VAL A 356 2.92 -1.02 -16.65
N PHE A 357 4.15 -0.73 -17.05
CA PHE A 357 5.11 -1.67 -17.61
C PHE A 357 6.21 -1.90 -16.58
N LEU A 358 6.53 -3.15 -16.27
CA LEU A 358 7.64 -3.52 -15.38
C LEU A 358 8.59 -4.45 -16.12
N ASN A 359 9.89 -4.13 -16.05
CA ASN A 359 10.95 -4.91 -16.66
C ASN A 359 11.88 -5.48 -15.59
N PHE A 360 11.78 -6.78 -15.32
CA PHE A 360 12.67 -7.54 -14.44
C PHE A 360 13.68 -8.37 -15.26
N ALA A 361 13.94 -7.99 -16.51
CA ALA A 361 14.96 -8.61 -17.36
C ALA A 361 16.29 -7.85 -17.25
N ASP A 362 17.38 -8.53 -17.61
CA ASP A 362 18.76 -8.00 -17.53
C ASP A 362 19.14 -7.01 -18.65
N GLU A 363 18.17 -6.52 -19.41
CA GLU A 363 18.38 -5.55 -20.49
C GLU A 363 17.22 -4.57 -20.62
N ASP A 364 17.50 -3.44 -21.27
CA ASP A 364 16.47 -2.51 -21.72
C ASP A 364 15.60 -3.18 -22.80
N LEU A 365 14.28 -3.04 -22.69
CA LEU A 365 13.33 -3.68 -23.60
C LEU A 365 12.31 -2.70 -24.18
N ASP A 366 11.93 -2.90 -25.44
CA ASP A 366 10.76 -2.25 -26.01
C ASP A 366 9.51 -3.06 -25.66
N MET A 367 8.64 -2.46 -24.85
CA MET A 367 7.40 -3.06 -24.37
C MET A 367 6.21 -2.30 -24.94
N GLY A 368 5.10 -2.98 -25.18
CA GLY A 368 3.88 -2.29 -25.63
C GLY A 368 2.60 -3.10 -25.49
N ALA A 369 1.48 -2.40 -25.43
CA ALA A 369 0.15 -2.98 -25.26
C ALA A 369 -0.86 -2.29 -26.19
N THR A 370 -1.71 -3.10 -26.80
CA THR A 370 -2.86 -2.63 -27.59
C THR A 370 -3.99 -2.15 -26.68
N LEU A 371 -4.86 -1.27 -27.18
CA LEU A 371 -6.08 -0.89 -26.43
C LEU A 371 -6.95 -2.12 -26.10
N ALA A 372 -6.93 -3.16 -26.93
CA ALA A 372 -7.62 -4.42 -26.67
C ALA A 372 -7.04 -5.19 -25.47
N GLU A 373 -5.73 -5.18 -25.27
CA GLU A 373 -5.07 -5.74 -24.07
C GLU A 373 -5.33 -4.86 -22.83
N ILE A 374 -5.19 -3.54 -22.98
CA ILE A 374 -5.37 -2.55 -21.88
C ILE A 374 -6.77 -2.65 -21.27
N PHE A 375 -7.80 -2.75 -22.10
CA PHE A 375 -9.20 -2.81 -21.69
C PHE A 375 -9.78 -4.22 -21.66
N LEU A 376 -8.94 -5.25 -21.48
CA LEU A 376 -9.33 -6.65 -21.48
C LEU A 376 -10.52 -6.94 -20.54
N THR A 377 -10.51 -6.34 -19.35
CA THR A 377 -11.55 -6.53 -18.32
C THR A 377 -12.89 -5.87 -18.68
N ASN A 378 -12.89 -4.93 -19.63
CA ASN A 378 -14.08 -4.24 -20.11
C ASN A 378 -14.71 -4.92 -21.34
N GLY A 379 -13.95 -5.71 -22.09
CA GLY A 379 -14.44 -6.46 -23.24
C GLY A 379 -13.35 -7.29 -23.90
N VAL A 380 -13.54 -8.60 -23.94
CA VAL A 380 -12.60 -9.56 -24.53
C VAL A 380 -12.40 -9.32 -26.03
N GLY A 381 -11.20 -9.59 -26.54
CA GLY A 381 -10.90 -9.53 -27.97
C GLY A 381 -11.11 -8.15 -28.61
N GLY A 382 -10.93 -7.07 -27.85
CA GLY A 382 -11.08 -5.70 -28.36
C GLY A 382 -12.54 -5.22 -28.49
N THR A 383 -13.49 -5.93 -27.87
CA THR A 383 -14.92 -5.55 -27.85
C THR A 383 -15.24 -4.42 -26.88
N ALA A 384 -14.30 -4.05 -25.99
CA ALA A 384 -14.44 -2.93 -25.08
C ALA A 384 -14.74 -1.63 -25.85
N PRO A 385 -15.79 -0.85 -25.49
CA PRO A 385 -16.08 0.43 -26.15
C PRO A 385 -14.90 1.41 -26.14
N GLN A 386 -14.06 1.34 -25.10
CA GLN A 386 -12.83 2.11 -24.96
C GLN A 386 -11.84 1.89 -26.11
N ASN A 387 -11.87 0.71 -26.75
CA ASN A 387 -11.04 0.38 -27.91
C ASN A 387 -11.41 1.22 -29.14
N LYS A 388 -12.58 1.87 -29.15
CA LYS A 388 -13.06 2.75 -30.22
C LYS A 388 -12.78 4.23 -29.96
N GLN A 389 -11.98 4.55 -28.94
CA GLN A 389 -11.68 5.91 -28.53
C GLN A 389 -10.19 6.22 -28.65
N ASP A 390 -9.88 7.50 -28.84
CA ASP A 390 -8.51 8.01 -28.72
C ASP A 390 -8.20 8.33 -27.25
N TRP A 391 -7.00 7.99 -26.79
CA TRP A 391 -6.56 8.17 -25.41
C TRP A 391 -5.28 9.00 -25.35
N ALA A 392 -5.31 10.14 -24.67
CA ALA A 392 -4.10 10.86 -24.31
C ALA A 392 -3.29 10.03 -23.30
N VAL A 393 -1.99 9.91 -23.54
CA VAL A 393 -1.07 9.20 -22.66
C VAL A 393 -0.31 10.22 -21.83
N HIS A 394 -0.39 10.11 -20.51
CA HIS A 394 0.37 10.93 -19.59
C HIS A 394 1.37 10.07 -18.81
N ASP A 395 2.65 10.42 -18.86
CA ASP A 395 3.71 9.82 -18.06
C ASP A 395 3.64 10.35 -16.62
N LEU A 396 3.43 9.46 -15.66
CA LEU A 396 3.35 9.81 -14.24
C LEU A 396 4.69 10.25 -13.64
N TRP A 397 5.80 9.94 -14.31
CA TRP A 397 7.17 10.33 -13.92
C TRP A 397 7.80 11.32 -14.91
N GLY A 398 7.01 11.91 -15.82
CA GLY A 398 7.50 12.88 -16.80
C GLY A 398 8.08 14.15 -16.15
N LYS A 399 9.11 14.71 -16.79
CA LYS A 399 9.97 15.79 -16.27
C LYS A 399 9.30 17.16 -16.25
N THR A 400 8.26 17.38 -17.05
CA THR A 400 7.49 18.64 -17.02
C THR A 400 6.22 18.52 -16.17
N GLY A 401 6.03 17.37 -15.52
CA GLY A 401 4.89 17.04 -14.69
C GLY A 401 5.08 17.42 -13.21
N ALA A 402 4.30 16.74 -12.37
CA ALA A 402 4.13 17.06 -10.96
C ALA A 402 5.21 16.54 -10.01
N ALA A 403 6.09 15.67 -10.52
CA ALA A 403 7.17 15.09 -9.74
C ALA A 403 8.25 16.16 -9.49
N MET A 404 8.68 16.27 -8.25
CA MET A 404 9.81 17.12 -7.89
C MET A 404 11.09 16.58 -8.55
N SER A 405 11.99 17.48 -8.98
CA SER A 405 13.32 17.05 -9.43
C SER A 405 14.16 16.56 -8.25
N ASN A 406 15.15 15.70 -8.51
CA ASN A 406 16.05 15.22 -7.46
C ASN A 406 16.83 16.39 -6.84
N GLU A 407 17.18 17.40 -7.63
CA GLU A 407 17.89 18.60 -7.19
C GLU A 407 17.02 19.49 -6.29
N ASP A 408 15.76 19.70 -6.66
CA ASP A 408 14.82 20.48 -5.85
C ASP A 408 14.53 19.76 -4.52
N ALA A 409 14.34 18.44 -4.58
CA ALA A 409 14.15 17.61 -3.39
C ALA A 409 15.40 17.63 -2.49
N GLN A 410 16.59 17.49 -3.05
CA GLN A 410 17.84 17.62 -2.30
C GLN A 410 17.94 19.00 -1.64
N SER A 411 17.53 20.06 -2.33
CA SER A 411 17.54 21.42 -1.78
C SER A 411 16.62 21.62 -0.57
N ILE A 412 15.57 20.79 -0.43
CA ILE A 412 14.69 20.76 0.76
C ILE A 412 15.40 20.03 1.91
N LEU A 413 16.03 18.89 1.61
CA LEU A 413 16.77 18.13 2.61
C LEU A 413 17.92 18.96 3.20
N ASP A 414 18.67 19.66 2.33
CA ASP A 414 19.82 20.50 2.66
C ASP A 414 19.47 21.82 3.37
N ALA A 415 18.19 22.18 3.47
CA ALA A 415 17.77 23.44 4.08
C ALA A 415 18.09 23.48 5.59
N ASP A 416 18.51 24.63 6.11
CA ASP A 416 18.99 24.72 7.51
C ASP A 416 17.85 24.80 8.55
N SER A 417 16.61 25.01 8.10
CA SER A 417 15.46 25.16 9.01
C SER A 417 14.13 24.72 8.40
N ALA A 418 13.19 24.33 9.27
CA ALA A 418 11.81 24.01 8.91
C ALA A 418 11.12 25.12 8.09
N SER A 419 11.36 26.39 8.44
CA SER A 419 10.79 27.53 7.71
C SER A 419 11.33 27.62 6.29
N GLU A 420 12.63 27.37 6.09
CA GLU A 420 13.23 27.37 4.76
C GLU A 420 12.70 26.20 3.92
N ARG A 421 12.60 25.00 4.51
CA ARG A 421 11.97 23.83 3.86
C ARG A 421 10.55 24.14 3.38
N ARG A 422 9.74 24.76 4.24
CA ARG A 422 8.37 25.15 3.90
C ARG A 422 8.30 26.16 2.76
N GLN A 423 9.19 27.16 2.75
CA GLN A 423 9.26 28.14 1.67
C GLN A 423 9.67 27.51 0.33
N LYS A 424 10.62 26.56 0.34
CA LYS A 424 11.02 25.81 -0.86
C LYS A 424 9.86 24.98 -1.40
N LEU A 425 9.20 24.21 -0.54
CA LEU A 425 7.99 23.45 -0.91
C LEU A 425 6.94 24.37 -1.56
N GLN A 426 6.62 25.51 -0.94
CA GLN A 426 5.68 26.50 -1.48
C GLN A 426 6.08 27.05 -2.83
N LYS A 427 7.35 27.38 -3.02
CA LYS A 427 7.87 27.85 -4.29
C LYS A 427 7.77 26.79 -5.40
N LEU A 428 7.92 25.52 -5.04
CA LEU A 428 7.81 24.37 -5.95
C LEU A 428 6.35 23.98 -6.25
N GLY A 429 5.37 24.55 -5.52
CA GLY A 429 3.96 24.24 -5.73
C GLY A 429 3.61 22.78 -5.40
N TRP A 430 4.30 22.19 -4.41
CA TRP A 430 4.03 20.82 -3.95
C TRP A 430 2.54 20.61 -3.64
N TYR A 431 2.07 19.37 -3.77
CA TYR A 431 0.66 19.07 -3.55
C TYR A 431 0.36 19.02 -2.05
N ASN A 432 -0.70 19.72 -1.62
CA ASN A 432 -1.19 19.66 -0.24
C ASN A 432 -2.58 19.03 -0.22
N SER A 433 -2.63 17.74 0.10
CA SER A 433 -3.86 16.95 0.20
C SER A 433 -4.75 17.35 1.38
N THR A 434 -4.19 17.99 2.41
CA THR A 434 -4.92 18.56 3.55
C THR A 434 -5.77 19.76 3.11
N GLU A 435 -5.27 20.57 2.17
CA GLU A 435 -6.02 21.70 1.60
C GLU A 435 -6.93 21.29 0.45
N LEU A 436 -6.46 20.39 -0.41
CA LEU A 436 -7.18 19.88 -1.57
C LEU A 436 -7.02 18.37 -1.64
N SER A 437 -8.01 17.61 -1.16
CA SER A 437 -7.95 16.15 -1.22
C SER A 437 -7.75 15.63 -2.64
N TYR A 438 -7.11 14.47 -2.81
CA TYR A 438 -6.90 13.87 -4.13
C TYR A 438 -8.21 13.73 -4.92
N ALA A 439 -9.28 13.30 -4.26
CA ALA A 439 -10.60 13.19 -4.87
C ALA A 439 -11.09 14.52 -5.47
N GLU A 440 -10.91 15.62 -4.76
CA GLU A 440 -11.32 16.95 -5.22
C GLU A 440 -10.34 17.53 -6.26
N GLY A 441 -9.03 17.35 -6.08
CA GLY A 441 -8.02 17.75 -7.06
C GLY A 441 -8.22 17.06 -8.41
N LEU A 442 -8.57 15.77 -8.42
CA LEU A 442 -8.89 15.03 -9.64
C LEU A 442 -10.17 15.56 -10.30
N LYS A 443 -11.19 15.94 -9.53
CA LYS A 443 -12.41 16.56 -10.06
C LYS A 443 -12.15 17.94 -10.66
N ARG A 444 -11.21 18.69 -10.07
CA ARG A 444 -10.80 20.03 -10.52
C ARG A 444 -9.76 20.03 -11.64
N GLU A 445 -9.35 18.85 -12.11
CA GLU A 445 -8.34 18.72 -13.17
C GLU A 445 -7.01 19.38 -12.77
N ASP A 446 -6.62 19.29 -11.49
CA ASP A 446 -5.34 19.82 -11.02
C ASP A 446 -4.18 19.14 -11.76
N PRO A 447 -3.37 19.88 -12.55
CA PRO A 447 -2.37 19.30 -13.43
C PRO A 447 -1.31 18.48 -12.68
N ARG A 448 -1.14 18.73 -11.38
CA ARG A 448 -0.21 17.97 -10.54
C ARG A 448 -0.62 16.50 -10.37
N LEU A 449 -1.86 16.13 -10.66
CA LEU A 449 -2.35 14.76 -10.42
C LEU A 449 -2.40 13.86 -11.65
N PHE A 450 -1.99 14.37 -12.82
CA PHE A 450 -2.18 13.65 -14.09
C PHE A 450 -0.88 13.24 -14.79
N GLY A 451 0.27 13.79 -14.38
CA GLY A 451 1.53 13.57 -15.10
C GLY A 451 1.62 14.35 -16.42
N GLU A 452 2.74 14.18 -17.10
CA GLU A 452 3.08 14.89 -18.34
C GLU A 452 2.47 14.20 -19.56
N ARG A 453 1.77 14.93 -20.42
CA ARG A 453 1.24 14.34 -21.67
C ARG A 453 2.37 14.05 -22.65
N VAL A 454 2.56 12.77 -22.98
CA VAL A 454 3.63 12.29 -23.87
C VAL A 454 3.14 11.77 -25.22
N GLY A 455 1.83 11.56 -25.38
CA GLY A 455 1.32 11.03 -26.65
C GLY A 455 -0.19 10.82 -26.71
N VAL A 456 -0.61 10.09 -27.74
CA VAL A 456 -1.99 9.65 -27.96
C VAL A 456 -2.00 8.24 -28.53
N ILE A 457 -2.80 7.34 -27.95
CA ILE A 457 -3.16 6.05 -28.55
C ILE A 457 -4.42 6.28 -29.36
N LYS A 458 -4.36 6.04 -30.68
CA LYS A 458 -5.54 6.11 -31.54
C LYS A 458 -6.47 4.92 -31.28
N SER A 459 -7.75 5.08 -31.59
CA SER A 459 -8.74 3.99 -31.60
C SER A 459 -8.18 2.73 -32.28
N GLY A 460 -8.31 1.57 -31.62
CA GLY A 460 -7.75 0.28 -32.06
C GLY A 460 -6.23 0.18 -32.04
N GLY A 461 -5.54 1.22 -31.56
CA GLY A 461 -4.10 1.36 -31.61
C GLY A 461 -3.35 0.66 -30.49
N ARG A 462 -2.06 0.98 -30.41
CA ARG A 462 -1.09 0.42 -29.48
C ARG A 462 -0.20 1.52 -28.92
N PHE A 463 0.27 1.32 -27.70
CA PHE A 463 1.32 2.13 -27.09
C PHE A 463 2.57 1.28 -26.89
N ASP A 464 3.71 1.81 -27.32
CA ASP A 464 5.02 1.19 -27.17
C ASP A 464 5.95 2.16 -26.42
N VAL A 465 6.80 1.61 -25.55
CA VAL A 465 7.72 2.35 -24.70
C VAL A 465 8.98 1.53 -24.44
N ARG A 466 10.14 2.20 -24.44
CA ARG A 466 11.40 1.63 -23.97
C ARG A 466 11.42 1.62 -22.45
N VAL A 467 11.51 0.45 -21.83
CA VAL A 467 11.61 0.27 -20.38
C VAL A 467 13.04 -0.20 -20.07
N PRO A 468 13.83 0.58 -19.31
CA PRO A 468 15.17 0.16 -18.93
C PRO A 468 15.19 -1.19 -18.19
N ARG A 469 16.34 -1.84 -18.16
CA ARG A 469 16.62 -2.96 -17.25
C ARG A 469 16.19 -2.59 -15.84
N HIS A 470 15.50 -3.51 -15.15
CA HIS A 470 15.11 -3.37 -13.74
C HIS A 470 14.39 -2.05 -13.45
N ALA A 471 13.39 -1.72 -14.26
CA ALA A 471 12.70 -0.44 -14.17
C ALA A 471 11.19 -0.59 -14.42
N GLY A 472 10.47 0.48 -14.14
CA GLY A 472 9.04 0.61 -14.38
C GLY A 472 8.69 1.90 -15.12
N LYS A 473 7.68 1.83 -15.99
CA LYS A 473 7.06 3.01 -16.61
C LYS A 473 5.56 2.99 -16.37
N ALA A 474 5.00 4.14 -15.99
CA ALA A 474 3.61 4.24 -15.54
C ALA A 474 2.91 5.39 -16.22
N PHE A 475 1.74 5.10 -16.79
CA PHE A 475 1.00 6.03 -17.61
C PHE A 475 -0.46 6.14 -17.20
N ARG A 476 -0.97 7.36 -17.16
CA ARG A 476 -2.40 7.64 -17.05
C ARG A 476 -2.96 7.90 -18.45
N LEU A 477 -3.93 7.09 -18.84
CA LEU A 477 -4.65 7.21 -20.10
C LEU A 477 -5.94 7.99 -19.86
N ARG A 478 -6.13 9.07 -20.62
CA ARG A 478 -7.29 9.94 -20.52
C ARG A 478 -8.06 9.97 -21.84
N SER A 479 -9.36 9.70 -21.81
CA SER A 479 -10.16 9.66 -23.05
C SER A 479 -10.26 11.05 -23.67
N LEU A 480 -10.00 11.14 -24.98
CA LEU A 480 -10.12 12.39 -25.75
C LEU A 480 -11.52 12.63 -26.30
N SER A 481 -12.41 11.64 -26.29
CA SER A 481 -13.78 11.80 -26.79
C SER A 481 -14.69 12.55 -25.81
N GLY A 482 -14.28 12.71 -24.55
CA GLY A 482 -15.11 13.27 -23.47
C GLY A 482 -16.25 12.34 -23.02
N GLU A 483 -16.44 11.19 -23.67
CA GLU A 483 -17.45 10.21 -23.29
C GLU A 483 -16.99 9.40 -22.07
N LYS A 484 -17.56 9.69 -20.91
CA LYS A 484 -17.43 8.84 -19.72
C LYS A 484 -18.22 7.54 -19.94
N ILE A 485 -17.56 6.51 -20.44
CA ILE A 485 -18.16 5.17 -20.53
C ILE A 485 -18.34 4.65 -19.11
N LYS A 486 -19.59 4.37 -18.72
CA LYS A 486 -19.89 3.69 -17.45
C LYS A 486 -19.18 2.35 -17.42
N GLN A 487 -18.16 2.24 -16.58
CA GLN A 487 -17.56 0.95 -16.29
C GLN A 487 -18.47 0.12 -15.41
N LYS A 488 -18.47 -1.20 -15.60
CA LYS A 488 -19.14 -2.11 -14.67
C LYS A 488 -18.54 -1.90 -13.27
N SER A 489 -19.40 -1.58 -12.31
CA SER A 489 -19.06 -1.57 -10.88
C SER A 489 -19.86 -2.69 -10.22
N HIS A 490 -19.19 -3.50 -9.41
CA HIS A 490 -19.84 -4.46 -8.52
C HIS A 490 -20.12 -3.86 -7.13
N LEU A 491 -19.65 -2.63 -6.87
CA LEU A 491 -19.93 -1.88 -5.63
C LEU A 491 -21.19 -1.05 -5.79
N LYS A 492 -21.97 -0.94 -4.71
CA LYS A 492 -23.11 -0.02 -4.62
C LYS A 492 -22.60 1.43 -4.54
N LYS A 493 -23.47 2.40 -4.82
CA LYS A 493 -23.09 3.83 -4.88
C LYS A 493 -22.67 4.42 -3.53
N ASP A 494 -23.16 3.82 -2.46
CA ASP A 494 -22.93 4.09 -1.05
C ASP A 494 -21.64 3.42 -0.52
N GLU A 495 -21.03 2.53 -1.31
CA GLU A 495 -19.73 1.88 -1.04
C GLU A 495 -18.56 2.55 -1.79
N LEU A 496 -18.82 3.67 -2.48
CA LEU A 496 -17.86 4.43 -3.32
C LEU A 496 -17.47 5.78 -2.74
#